data_AF-A0A1G9V289-F1
#
_entry.id   AF-A0A1G9V289-F1
#
_cell.length_a   1.000
_cell.length_b   1.000
_cell.length_c   1.000
_cell.angle_alpha   90.00
_cell.angle_beta   90.00
_cell.angle_gamma   90.00
#
_symmetry.space_group_name_H-M   'P 1'
#
loop_
_entity.id
_entity.type
_entity.pdbx_description
1 polymer ?
#
loop_
_entity_poly.entity_id
_entity_poly.type
_entity_poly.pdbx_seq_one_letter_code
_entity_poly.pdbx_strand_id
1 'polypeptide(L)'
;MRLTVECNRSSQGAEASTIRAVTRDDASHEPRLAVLSALSRVLAEPGQLVALLAACEDDDEAIRRLHEVYDFSPVQAQAVLDAQLRLVTRARRTAVHTGLTDVRDALAVPWDPPLEVQATVRSPQRIDVVLAGVQHRVEGEDLADSLGRVVSLVRARVARPERRRVAVSTGLTDGPRRILVDPVGSAEFLYADEPR
;
A
#
# COMPACT_ATOMS: atom_id res chain seq x y z
N MET A 1 -3.39 -62.27 -18.60
CA MET A 1 -4.16 -61.04 -18.84
C MET A 1 -3.47 -59.91 -18.08
N ARG A 2 -2.58 -59.17 -18.74
CA ARG A 2 -1.75 -58.08 -18.18
C ARG A 2 -2.15 -56.80 -18.89
N LEU A 3 -2.59 -55.79 -18.14
CA LEU A 3 -2.90 -54.46 -18.64
C LEU A 3 -1.63 -53.61 -18.52
N THR A 4 -1.10 -53.20 -19.67
CA THR A 4 0.00 -52.24 -19.79
C THR A 4 -0.61 -50.85 -19.86
N VAL A 5 -0.20 -49.96 -18.94
CA VAL A 5 -0.58 -48.55 -18.94
C VAL A 5 0.43 -47.80 -19.80
N GLU A 6 0.03 -47.37 -20.99
CA GLU A 6 0.80 -46.47 -21.84
C GLU A 6 0.70 -45.04 -21.31
N CYS A 7 1.85 -44.50 -20.89
CA CYS A 7 2.00 -43.12 -20.43
C CYS A 7 2.19 -42.22 -21.66
N ASN A 8 1.12 -41.59 -22.11
CA ASN A 8 1.12 -40.69 -23.27
C ASN A 8 1.71 -39.32 -22.89
N ARG A 9 3.00 -39.10 -23.18
CA ARG A 9 3.64 -37.78 -23.09
C ARG A 9 3.33 -37.00 -24.37
N SER A 10 2.26 -36.22 -24.33
CA SER A 10 2.02 -35.16 -25.31
C SER A 10 2.68 -33.86 -24.83
N SER A 11 3.84 -33.61 -25.41
CA SER A 11 4.48 -32.30 -25.53
C SER A 11 3.69 -31.42 -26.50
N GLN A 12 3.26 -30.23 -26.10
CA GLN A 12 3.16 -29.00 -26.94
C GLN A 12 2.44 -27.88 -26.18
N GLY A 13 2.95 -26.66 -26.33
CA GLY A 13 2.29 -25.44 -25.87
C GLY A 13 3.06 -24.62 -24.83
N ALA A 14 4.35 -24.35 -25.06
CA ALA A 14 5.02 -23.22 -24.43
C ALA A 14 4.43 -21.93 -25.02
N GLU A 15 3.27 -21.51 -24.51
CA GLU A 15 2.76 -20.17 -24.72
C GLU A 15 3.76 -19.21 -24.09
N ALA A 16 4.40 -18.41 -24.95
CA ALA A 16 5.18 -17.25 -24.57
C ALA A 16 4.24 -16.30 -23.81
N SER A 17 4.23 -16.47 -22.48
CA SER A 17 3.60 -15.55 -21.55
C SER A 17 4.28 -14.20 -21.76
N THR A 18 3.64 -13.36 -22.57
CA THR A 18 4.05 -12.00 -22.81
C THR A 18 3.89 -11.27 -21.50
N ILE A 19 5.00 -11.14 -20.76
CA ILE A 19 5.09 -10.34 -19.53
C ILE A 19 4.87 -8.89 -19.97
N ARG A 20 3.60 -8.48 -20.00
CA ARG A 20 3.18 -7.10 -20.16
C ARG A 20 3.70 -6.36 -18.94
N ALA A 21 4.65 -5.44 -19.14
CA ALA A 21 5.12 -4.54 -18.11
C ALA A 21 3.91 -3.83 -17.49
N VAL A 22 3.67 -4.11 -16.22
CA VAL A 22 2.65 -3.41 -15.42
C VAL A 22 3.13 -1.98 -15.32
N THR A 23 2.43 -1.08 -16.01
CA THR A 23 2.74 0.35 -16.04
C THR A 23 2.67 0.90 -14.62
N ARG A 24 3.77 1.55 -14.25
CA ARG A 24 4.02 2.26 -13.00
C ARG A 24 2.91 3.28 -12.74
N ASP A 25 2.04 3.01 -11.77
CA ASP A 25 1.09 4.03 -11.30
C ASP A 25 1.72 4.84 -10.15
N ASP A 26 2.68 5.71 -10.54
CA ASP A 26 3.38 6.62 -9.62
C ASP A 26 2.42 7.57 -8.89
N ALA A 27 1.28 7.89 -9.53
CA ALA A 27 0.32 8.88 -9.06
C ALA A 27 -0.23 8.55 -7.66
N SER A 28 -0.32 7.27 -7.30
CA SER A 28 -0.81 6.83 -6.00
C SER A 28 0.16 7.08 -4.82
N HIS A 29 1.46 7.24 -5.10
CA HIS A 29 2.51 7.35 -4.08
C HIS A 29 2.96 8.79 -3.82
N GLU A 30 2.82 9.67 -4.80
CA GLU A 30 3.22 11.08 -4.72
C GLU A 30 2.56 11.83 -3.54
N PRO A 31 1.24 11.71 -3.28
CA PRO A 31 0.60 12.45 -2.18
C PRO A 31 1.14 12.04 -0.81
N ARG A 32 1.35 10.73 -0.60
CA ARG A 32 1.87 10.19 0.66
C ARG A 32 3.32 10.59 0.89
N LEU A 33 4.15 10.53 -0.16
CA LEU A 33 5.55 10.96 -0.09
C LEU A 33 5.65 12.46 0.26
N ALA A 34 4.81 13.29 -0.36
CA ALA A 34 4.76 14.73 -0.11
C ALA A 34 4.40 15.02 1.36
N VAL A 35 3.37 14.38 1.90
CA VAL A 35 2.96 14.54 3.30
C VAL A 35 4.04 14.05 4.28
N LEU A 36 4.59 12.85 4.08
CA LEU A 36 5.64 12.32 4.97
C LEU A 36 6.91 13.17 4.94
N SER A 37 7.24 13.76 3.79
CA SER A 37 8.38 14.67 3.65
C SER A 37 8.16 15.96 4.44
N ALA A 38 6.97 16.55 4.36
CA ALA A 38 6.61 17.74 5.13
C ALA A 38 6.67 17.47 6.65
N LEU A 39 6.05 16.38 7.09
CA LEU A 39 6.07 15.94 8.49
C LEU A 39 7.50 15.68 8.98
N SER A 40 8.33 14.99 8.19
CA SER A 40 9.72 14.72 8.57
C SER A 40 10.54 16.00 8.72
N ARG A 41 10.28 17.03 7.89
CA ARG A 41 11.00 18.31 7.94
C ARG A 41 10.67 19.09 9.22
N VAL A 42 9.39 19.26 9.55
CA VAL A 42 9.01 20.00 10.77
C VAL A 42 9.36 19.27 12.06
N LEU A 43 9.33 17.93 12.05
CA LEU A 43 9.66 17.12 13.24
C LEU A 43 11.17 17.06 13.54
N ALA A 44 12.02 17.48 12.59
CA ALA A 44 13.44 17.69 12.83
C ALA A 44 13.69 18.86 13.80
N GLU A 45 12.82 19.88 13.76
CA GLU A 45 12.95 21.11 14.56
C GLU A 45 11.62 21.52 15.21
N PRO A 46 11.06 20.69 16.13
CA PRO A 46 9.70 20.87 16.64
C PRO A 46 9.50 22.17 17.43
N GLY A 47 10.57 22.70 18.05
CA GLY A 47 10.51 23.98 18.77
C GLY A 47 10.21 25.16 17.84
N GLN A 48 10.76 25.15 16.61
CA GLN A 48 10.47 26.19 15.63
C GLN A 48 9.03 26.11 15.13
N LEU A 49 8.52 24.90 14.88
CA LEU A 49 7.12 24.70 14.49
C LEU A 49 6.17 25.22 15.58
N VAL A 50 6.39 24.86 16.84
CA VAL A 50 5.53 25.32 17.94
C VAL A 50 5.58 26.85 18.09
N ALA A 51 6.77 27.45 17.99
CA ALA A 51 6.91 28.90 18.04
C ALA A 51 6.20 29.61 16.88
N LEU A 52 6.28 29.06 15.66
CA LEU A 52 5.59 29.57 14.48
C LEU A 52 4.07 29.50 14.65
N LEU A 53 3.54 28.35 15.06
CA LEU A 53 2.10 28.16 15.24
C LEU A 53 1.54 29.00 16.38
N ALA A 54 2.29 29.16 17.48
CA ALA A 54 1.87 30.01 18.61
C ALA A 54 1.82 31.51 18.27
N ALA A 55 2.45 31.93 17.18
CA ALA A 55 2.42 33.31 16.69
C ALA A 55 1.30 33.58 15.67
N CYS A 56 0.56 32.54 15.23
CA CYS A 56 -0.53 32.66 14.28
C CYS A 56 -1.87 32.91 15.02
N GLU A 57 -2.74 33.73 14.44
CA GLU A 57 -4.06 34.03 15.01
C GLU A 57 -5.08 32.91 14.71
N ASP A 58 -5.00 32.30 13.53
CA ASP A 58 -5.89 31.23 13.06
C ASP A 58 -5.19 30.21 12.15
N ASP A 59 -5.93 29.17 11.74
CA ASP A 59 -5.43 28.08 10.90
C ASP A 59 -5.06 28.56 9.48
N ASP A 60 -5.76 29.56 8.93
CA ASP A 60 -5.47 30.10 7.60
C ASP A 60 -4.14 30.87 7.59
N GLU A 61 -3.86 31.64 8.66
CA GLU A 61 -2.55 32.22 8.88
C GLU A 61 -1.50 31.13 9.07
N ALA A 62 -1.75 30.10 9.87
CA ALA A 62 -0.81 29.02 10.07
C ALA A 62 -0.44 28.30 8.76
N ILE A 63 -1.42 28.00 7.89
CA ILE A 63 -1.20 27.41 6.56
C ILE A 63 -0.32 28.31 5.70
N ARG A 64 -0.63 29.61 5.64
CA ARG A 64 0.12 30.59 4.86
C ARG A 64 1.56 30.74 5.37
N ARG A 65 1.77 30.78 6.69
CA ARG A 65 3.10 30.83 7.31
C ARG A 65 3.91 29.56 7.08
N LEU A 66 3.28 28.39 7.15
CA LEU A 66 3.91 27.11 6.83
C LEU A 66 4.35 27.06 5.36
N HIS A 67 3.55 27.62 4.46
CA HIS A 67 3.94 27.80 3.06
C HIS A 67 5.15 28.73 2.93
N GLU A 68 5.12 29.93 3.52
CA GLU A 68 6.22 30.91 3.42
C GLU A 68 7.55 30.39 4.00
N VAL A 69 7.52 29.71 5.15
CA VAL A 69 8.73 29.29 5.87
C VAL A 69 9.27 27.96 5.38
N TYR A 70 8.41 27.00 5.04
CA TYR A 70 8.80 25.64 4.70
C TYR A 70 8.54 25.25 3.25
N ASP A 71 7.97 26.14 2.43
CA ASP A 71 7.58 25.88 1.03
C ASP A 71 6.63 24.68 0.91
N PHE A 72 5.68 24.58 1.85
CA PHE A 72 4.68 23.52 1.84
C PHE A 72 3.50 23.87 0.94
N SER A 73 2.98 22.87 0.23
CA SER A 73 1.68 22.99 -0.40
C SER A 73 0.56 23.09 0.66
N PRO A 74 -0.63 23.59 0.30
CA PRO A 74 -1.76 23.65 1.24
C PRO A 74 -2.09 22.30 1.88
N VAL A 75 -2.01 21.20 1.11
CA VAL A 75 -2.24 19.83 1.62
C VAL A 75 -1.19 19.41 2.64
N GLN A 76 0.08 19.75 2.39
CA GLN A 76 1.17 19.45 3.32
C GLN A 76 1.05 20.27 4.62
N ALA A 77 0.71 21.56 4.50
CA ALA A 77 0.49 22.43 5.65
C ALA A 77 -0.68 21.94 6.50
N GLN A 78 -1.81 21.59 5.88
CA GLN A 78 -2.95 21.00 6.58
C GLN A 78 -2.56 19.70 7.29
N ALA A 79 -1.83 18.80 6.64
CA ALA A 79 -1.38 17.56 7.25
C ALA A 79 -0.43 17.78 8.45
N VAL A 80 0.34 18.89 8.46
CA VAL A 80 1.17 19.30 9.60
C VAL A 80 0.33 19.87 10.75
N LEU A 81 -0.78 20.55 10.46
CA LEU A 81 -1.72 21.04 11.49
C LEU A 81 -2.55 19.90 12.09
N ASP A 82 -3.06 18.99 11.25
CA ASP A 82 -3.83 17.80 11.65
C ASP A 82 -2.98 16.82 12.47
N ALA A 83 -1.66 16.89 12.30
CA ALA A 83 -0.69 16.18 13.09
C ALA A 83 -0.66 16.70 14.53
N GLN A 84 -1.65 16.26 15.32
CA GLN A 84 -1.75 16.50 16.76
C GLN A 84 -0.40 16.31 17.48
N LEU A 85 -0.24 16.94 18.65
CA LEU A 85 0.94 16.87 19.55
C LEU A 85 1.51 15.45 19.79
N ARG A 86 0.73 14.40 19.52
CA ARG A 86 1.16 12.99 19.47
C ARG A 86 2.37 12.74 18.55
N LEU A 87 2.58 13.55 17.50
CA LEU A 87 3.73 13.40 16.60
C LEU A 87 5.07 13.82 17.22
N VAL A 88 5.09 14.62 18.29
CA VAL A 88 6.33 15.11 18.92
C VAL A 88 7.05 14.00 19.70
N THR A 89 6.35 12.90 20.02
CA THR A 89 6.94 11.76 20.72
C THR A 89 8.09 11.15 19.89
N ARG A 90 9.18 10.77 20.55
CA ARG A 90 10.35 10.15 19.89
C ARG A 90 9.95 8.94 19.04
N ALA A 91 9.09 8.07 19.58
CA ALA A 91 8.61 6.88 18.88
C ALA A 91 7.89 7.23 17.56
N ARG A 92 7.02 8.25 17.58
CA ARG A 92 6.28 8.65 16.39
C ARG A 92 7.17 9.34 15.36
N ARG A 93 8.12 10.17 15.78
CA ARG A 93 9.14 10.76 14.87
C ARG A 93 9.96 9.68 14.18
N THR A 94 10.44 8.68 14.92
CA THR A 94 11.13 7.53 14.33
C THR A 94 10.25 6.81 13.32
N ALA A 95 8.97 6.54 13.66
CA ALA A 95 8.06 5.86 12.75
C ALA A 95 7.80 6.66 11.45
N VAL A 96 7.65 7.98 11.52
CA VAL A 96 7.50 8.84 10.32
C VAL A 96 8.77 8.81 9.47
N HIS A 97 9.95 8.94 10.08
CA HIS A 97 11.22 8.87 9.37
C HIS A 97 11.42 7.52 8.69
N THR A 98 11.18 6.41 9.40
CA THR A 98 11.23 5.06 8.82
C THR A 98 10.24 4.92 7.67
N GLY A 99 9.00 5.39 7.82
CA GLY A 99 8.01 5.35 6.75
C GLY A 99 8.43 6.14 5.51
N LEU A 100 9.08 7.30 5.69
CA LEU A 100 9.61 8.09 4.59
C LEU A 100 10.74 7.37 3.85
N THR A 101 11.68 6.78 4.60
CA THR A 101 12.76 5.97 4.02
C THR A 101 12.22 4.77 3.26
N ASP A 102 11.25 4.04 3.83
CA ASP A 102 10.60 2.89 3.18
C ASP A 102 9.94 3.29 1.84
N VAL A 103 9.25 4.44 1.79
CA VAL A 103 8.64 4.94 0.55
C VAL A 103 9.70 5.30 -0.49
N ARG A 104 10.77 6.00 -0.07
CA ARG A 104 11.87 6.38 -0.97
C ARG A 104 12.59 5.17 -1.54
N ASP A 105 12.91 4.19 -0.69
CA ASP A 105 13.57 2.95 -1.09
C ASP A 105 12.73 2.19 -2.12
N ALA A 106 11.42 2.09 -1.90
CA ALA A 106 10.54 1.40 -2.83
C ALA A 106 10.43 2.11 -4.17
N LEU A 107 10.45 3.45 -4.19
CA LEU A 107 10.40 4.22 -5.45
C LEU A 107 11.75 4.25 -6.20
N ALA A 108 12.85 3.92 -5.53
CA ALA A 108 14.19 3.96 -6.12
C ALA A 108 14.52 2.76 -7.02
N VAL A 109 13.76 1.65 -6.91
CA VAL A 109 14.03 0.40 -7.64
C VAL A 109 12.85 0.07 -8.57
N PRO A 110 13.09 -0.34 -9.84
CA PRO A 110 12.04 -0.85 -10.70
C PRO A 110 11.34 -2.05 -10.04
N TRP A 111 10.02 -2.00 -9.89
CA TRP A 111 9.30 -3.11 -9.31
C TRP A 111 9.26 -4.30 -10.26
N ASP A 112 9.59 -5.47 -9.73
CA ASP A 112 9.33 -6.73 -10.41
C ASP A 112 7.82 -6.87 -10.71
N PRO A 113 7.44 -7.70 -11.70
CA PRO A 113 6.04 -8.01 -11.95
C PRO A 113 5.32 -8.41 -10.66
N PRO A 114 4.05 -8.03 -10.42
CA PRO A 114 3.38 -8.35 -9.16
C PRO A 114 3.41 -9.85 -8.85
N LEU A 115 3.66 -10.19 -7.59
CA LEU A 115 3.52 -11.57 -7.14
C LEU A 115 2.03 -11.92 -7.09
N GLU A 116 1.62 -12.94 -7.83
CA GLU A 116 0.22 -13.36 -7.86
C GLU A 116 -0.13 -14.24 -6.64
N VAL A 117 -1.22 -13.91 -5.97
CA VAL A 117 -1.77 -14.63 -4.82
C VAL A 117 -3.24 -14.87 -5.05
N GLN A 118 -3.70 -16.09 -4.74
CA GLN A 118 -5.12 -16.42 -4.79
C GLN A 118 -5.75 -16.30 -3.40
N ALA A 119 -6.85 -15.57 -3.33
CA ALA A 119 -7.78 -15.60 -2.21
C ALA A 119 -9.06 -16.36 -2.60
N THR A 120 -9.65 -17.03 -1.62
CA THR A 120 -10.94 -17.70 -1.74
C THR A 120 -11.90 -17.05 -0.76
N VAL A 121 -12.87 -16.30 -1.27
CA VAL A 121 -13.93 -15.73 -0.44
C VAL A 121 -14.94 -16.81 -0.10
N ARG A 122 -15.05 -17.16 1.19
CA ARG A 122 -15.98 -18.18 1.69
C ARG A 122 -17.33 -17.57 2.06
N SER A 123 -17.30 -16.37 2.62
CA SER A 123 -18.45 -15.52 2.92
C SER A 123 -17.99 -14.07 3.00
N PRO A 124 -18.89 -13.08 3.08
CA PRO A 124 -18.51 -11.68 3.29
C PRO A 124 -17.59 -11.49 4.50
N GLN A 125 -17.80 -12.21 5.60
CA GLN A 125 -16.98 -12.10 6.80
C GLN A 125 -15.73 -13.00 6.82
N ARG A 126 -15.51 -13.84 5.80
CA ARG A 126 -14.46 -14.87 5.84
C ARG A 126 -13.77 -15.08 4.49
N ILE A 127 -12.47 -14.82 4.47
CA ILE A 127 -11.61 -15.00 3.30
C ILE A 127 -10.42 -15.88 3.69
N ASP A 128 -10.18 -16.92 2.90
CA ASP A 128 -8.96 -17.73 3.01
C ASP A 128 -7.94 -17.24 1.97
N VAL A 129 -6.68 -17.05 2.34
CA VAL A 129 -5.61 -16.66 1.42
C VAL A 129 -4.39 -17.57 1.62
N VAL A 130 -3.73 -17.96 0.54
CA VAL A 130 -2.52 -18.79 0.61
C VAL A 130 -1.30 -17.92 0.36
N LEU A 131 -0.44 -17.77 1.37
CA LEU A 131 0.78 -16.96 1.30
C LEU A 131 1.98 -17.87 1.55
N ALA A 132 2.92 -17.92 0.60
CA ALA A 132 4.12 -18.76 0.69
C ALA A 132 3.81 -20.24 1.07
N GLY A 133 2.72 -20.79 0.53
CA GLY A 133 2.28 -22.17 0.80
C GLY A 133 1.54 -22.37 2.14
N VAL A 134 1.38 -21.32 2.94
CA VAL A 134 0.63 -21.37 4.21
C VAL A 134 -0.76 -20.78 4.01
N GLN A 135 -1.79 -21.53 4.40
CA GLN A 135 -3.17 -21.02 4.38
C GLN A 135 -3.41 -20.14 5.61
N HIS A 136 -3.88 -18.93 5.36
CA HIS A 136 -4.31 -17.98 6.37
C HIS A 136 -5.81 -17.74 6.25
N ARG A 137 -6.49 -17.72 7.39
CA ARG A 137 -7.90 -17.36 7.49
C ARG A 137 -8.00 -15.93 8.01
N VAL A 138 -8.75 -15.11 7.30
CA VAL A 138 -9.04 -13.73 7.67
C VAL A 138 -10.54 -13.61 7.95
N GLU A 139 -10.86 -12.99 9.08
CA GLU A 139 -12.23 -12.73 9.50
C GLU A 139 -12.44 -11.24 9.78
N GLY A 140 -13.54 -10.70 9.28
CA GLY A 140 -13.97 -9.31 9.45
C GLY A 140 -15.48 -9.19 9.69
N GLU A 141 -15.95 -7.97 9.92
CA GLU A 141 -17.37 -7.69 10.19
C GLU A 141 -18.24 -7.79 8.94
N ASP A 142 -17.69 -7.40 7.79
CA ASP A 142 -18.29 -7.47 6.47
C ASP A 142 -17.21 -7.75 5.40
N LEU A 143 -17.60 -7.68 4.12
CA LEU A 143 -16.68 -7.90 3.00
C LEU A 143 -15.58 -6.84 2.94
N ALA A 144 -15.91 -5.57 3.16
CA ALA A 144 -14.94 -4.49 3.07
C ALA A 144 -13.87 -4.60 4.17
N ASP A 145 -14.28 -4.87 5.42
CA ASP A 145 -13.36 -5.12 6.53
C ASP A 145 -12.51 -6.36 6.27
N SER A 146 -13.11 -7.46 5.80
CA SER A 146 -12.38 -8.69 5.47
C SER A 146 -11.32 -8.47 4.39
N LEU A 147 -11.64 -7.72 3.33
CA LEU A 147 -10.68 -7.37 2.28
C LEU A 147 -9.59 -6.42 2.80
N GLY A 148 -9.93 -5.43 3.64
CA GLY A 148 -8.95 -4.55 4.28
C GLY A 148 -7.97 -5.30 5.19
N ARG A 149 -8.44 -6.35 5.88
CA ARG A 149 -7.60 -7.25 6.67
C ARG A 149 -6.73 -8.15 5.79
N VAL A 150 -7.24 -8.63 4.65
CA VAL A 150 -6.43 -9.34 3.64
C VAL A 150 -5.30 -8.45 3.14
N VAL A 151 -5.58 -7.20 2.78
CA VAL A 151 -4.57 -6.20 2.38
C VAL A 151 -3.50 -6.05 3.45
N SER A 152 -3.92 -5.88 4.71
CA SER A 152 -3.00 -5.72 5.84
C SER A 152 -2.12 -6.95 6.05
N LEU A 153 -2.71 -8.14 5.98
CA LEU A 153 -2.00 -9.42 6.11
C LEU A 153 -0.97 -9.61 4.97
N VAL A 154 -1.41 -9.47 3.72
CA VAL A 154 -0.58 -9.61 2.52
C VAL A 154 0.58 -8.62 2.55
N ARG A 155 0.30 -7.36 2.91
CA ARG A 155 1.34 -6.34 3.04
C ARG A 155 2.38 -6.71 4.08
N ALA A 156 1.94 -7.09 5.28
CA ALA A 156 2.83 -7.40 6.40
C ALA A 156 3.67 -8.66 6.16
N ARG A 157 3.09 -9.67 5.49
CA ARG A 157 3.72 -10.99 5.34
C ARG A 157 4.51 -11.17 4.05
N VAL A 158 4.14 -10.46 2.99
CA VAL A 158 4.72 -10.68 1.66
C VAL A 158 5.18 -9.37 1.04
N ALA A 159 4.29 -8.40 0.84
CA ALA A 159 4.63 -7.23 0.03
C ALA A 159 5.80 -6.44 0.63
N ARG A 160 5.75 -6.13 1.93
CA ARG A 160 6.80 -5.36 2.61
C ARG A 160 8.12 -6.15 2.78
N PRO A 161 8.11 -7.41 3.26
CA PRO A 161 9.34 -8.21 3.36
C PRO A 161 10.05 -8.41 2.01
N GLU A 162 9.30 -8.75 0.96
CA GLU A 162 9.83 -9.00 -0.39
C GLU A 162 10.05 -7.70 -1.19
N ARG A 163 9.69 -6.55 -0.63
CA ARG A 163 9.70 -5.22 -1.29
C ARG A 163 9.06 -5.26 -2.68
N ARG A 164 7.96 -5.99 -2.82
CA ARG A 164 7.33 -6.29 -4.12
C ARG A 164 5.81 -6.12 -4.04
N ARG A 165 5.21 -5.57 -5.10
CA ARG A 165 3.75 -5.49 -5.24
C ARG A 165 3.15 -6.89 -5.29
N VAL A 166 2.02 -7.10 -4.61
CA VAL A 166 1.29 -8.37 -4.61
C VAL A 166 -0.07 -8.17 -5.24
N ALA A 167 -0.44 -9.03 -6.18
CA ALA A 167 -1.74 -9.05 -6.81
C ALA A 167 -2.58 -10.18 -6.23
N VAL A 168 -3.65 -9.83 -5.51
CA VAL A 168 -4.57 -10.79 -4.90
C VAL A 168 -5.78 -10.96 -5.78
N SER A 169 -5.98 -12.16 -6.33
CA SER A 169 -7.18 -12.53 -7.08
C SER A 169 -8.24 -13.07 -6.13
N THR A 170 -9.41 -12.43 -6.06
CA THR A 170 -10.47 -12.75 -5.08
C THR A 170 -11.48 -13.77 -5.60
N GLY A 171 -11.65 -13.84 -6.93
CA GLY A 171 -12.67 -14.67 -7.57
C GLY A 171 -14.12 -14.16 -7.40
N LEU A 172 -14.32 -12.96 -6.88
CA LEU A 172 -15.66 -12.37 -6.72
C LEU A 172 -16.28 -12.00 -8.07
N THR A 173 -17.58 -12.28 -8.22
CA THR A 173 -18.39 -11.78 -9.35
C THR A 173 -18.88 -10.37 -9.08
N ASP A 174 -19.41 -10.14 -7.88
CA ASP A 174 -19.97 -8.86 -7.41
C ASP A 174 -19.02 -8.24 -6.38
N GLY A 175 -17.93 -7.62 -6.85
CA GLY A 175 -16.91 -7.02 -6.00
C GLY A 175 -15.55 -6.83 -6.71
N PRO A 176 -14.50 -6.46 -5.96
CA PRO A 176 -13.17 -6.29 -6.54
C PRO A 176 -12.61 -7.65 -6.94
N ARG A 177 -12.33 -7.84 -8.23
CA ARG A 177 -11.78 -9.09 -8.77
C ARG A 177 -10.32 -9.27 -8.42
N ARG A 178 -9.61 -8.15 -8.34
CA ARG A 178 -8.17 -8.11 -8.08
C ARG A 178 -7.84 -6.97 -7.13
N ILE A 179 -6.91 -7.21 -6.22
CA ILE A 179 -6.39 -6.19 -5.31
C ILE A 179 -4.89 -6.09 -5.53
N LEU A 180 -4.38 -4.91 -5.89
CA LEU A 180 -2.95 -4.64 -5.97
C LEU A 180 -2.50 -4.05 -4.64
N VAL A 181 -1.64 -4.78 -3.93
CA VAL A 181 -1.14 -4.39 -2.60
C VAL A 181 0.30 -3.95 -2.73
N ASP A 182 0.55 -2.68 -2.40
CA ASP A 182 1.89 -2.11 -2.42
C ASP A 182 2.64 -2.33 -1.11
N PRO A 183 3.98 -2.50 -1.18
CA PRO A 183 4.82 -2.62 0.01
C PRO A 183 4.74 -1.40 0.92
N VAL A 184 4.44 -0.23 0.34
CA VAL A 184 4.58 1.09 0.97
C VAL A 184 3.29 1.71 1.49
N GLY A 185 2.15 1.04 1.34
CA GLY A 185 0.95 1.38 2.11
C GLY A 185 -0.33 1.62 1.31
N SER A 186 -0.28 1.69 -0.01
CA SER A 186 -1.46 1.73 -0.89
C SER A 186 -2.00 0.34 -1.16
N ALA A 187 -3.29 0.28 -1.45
CA ALA A 187 -3.92 -0.86 -2.08
C ALA A 187 -4.95 -0.36 -3.08
N GLU A 188 -4.95 -0.94 -4.27
CA GLU A 188 -5.87 -0.60 -5.36
C GLU A 188 -6.83 -1.76 -5.57
N PHE A 189 -8.12 -1.47 -5.64
CA PHE A 189 -9.18 -2.45 -5.80
C PHE A 189 -9.71 -2.35 -7.23
N LEU A 190 -9.47 -3.39 -8.03
CA LEU A 190 -9.84 -3.43 -9.44
C LEU A 190 -11.16 -4.21 -9.61
N TYR A 191 -12.16 -3.54 -10.16
CA TYR A 191 -13.48 -4.10 -10.39
C TYR A 191 -13.63 -4.64 -11.81
N ALA A 192 -14.64 -5.48 -12.04
CA ALA A 192 -14.89 -6.10 -13.35
C ALA A 192 -15.17 -5.08 -14.46
N ASP A 193 -15.78 -3.97 -14.10
CA ASP A 193 -16.35 -2.98 -15.01
C ASP A 193 -15.43 -1.76 -15.22
N GLU A 194 -14.25 -1.74 -14.60
CA GLU A 194 -13.27 -0.67 -14.80
C GLU A 194 -12.45 -0.96 -16.06
N PRO A 195 -12.57 -0.14 -17.13
CA PRO A 195 -11.68 -0.23 -18.27
C PRO A 195 -10.25 0.12 -17.82
N ARG A 196 -9.29 -0.72 -18.20
CA ARG A 196 -7.85 -0.46 -18.04
C ARG A 196 -7.39 0.73 -18.85
#